data_AF-A0A0G1DCT0-F1
#
_entry.id   AF-A0A0G1DCT0-F1
#
_cell.length_a   1.000
_cell.length_b   1.000
_cell.length_c   1.000
_cell.angle_alpha   90.00
_cell.angle_beta   90.00
_cell.angle_gamma   90.00
#
_symmetry.space_group_name_H-M   'P 1'
#
loop_
_entity.id
_entity.type
_entity.pdbx_description
1 polymer ?
#
loop_
_entity_poly.entity_id
_entity_poly.type
_entity_poly.pdbx_seq_one_letter_code
_entity_poly.pdbx_strand_id
1 'polypeptide(L)'
;MLKNKRRFSRGFTLIELLVVIVILGILATVGLTFFTSSQMRGRDGKRKSDLKQIAAALELYNSDYGSYPSSSGGLIKGCPTGTAPCQWGGSEFTDGKTTYMKIVPADPSGGSYWYRTVAVNGTDFQGFQLYARLENPQDINCLPDLEGQPSCSQPALPTGTDCGSAGSCNFAVTSANVSPSDE
;
A
#
# COMPACT_ATOMS: atom_id res chain seq x y z
N MET A 1 41.50 -13.34 66.77
CA MET A 1 41.52 -14.25 65.61
C MET A 1 40.19 -14.14 64.86
N LEU A 2 40.17 -13.49 63.70
CA LEU A 2 38.96 -13.37 62.86
C LEU A 2 39.09 -14.32 61.66
N LYS A 3 38.31 -15.40 61.65
CA LYS A 3 38.26 -16.40 60.57
C LYS A 3 37.51 -15.81 59.37
N ASN A 4 38.25 -15.37 58.35
CA ASN A 4 37.67 -14.82 57.13
C ASN A 4 37.08 -15.95 56.26
N LYS A 5 35.75 -16.05 56.23
CA LYS A 5 34.99 -17.08 55.50
C LYS A 5 34.88 -16.66 54.03
N ARG A 6 35.84 -17.05 53.20
CA ARG A 6 35.76 -16.81 51.74
C ARG A 6 34.51 -17.52 51.19
N ARG A 7 33.50 -16.75 50.77
CA ARG A 7 32.35 -17.28 50.03
C ARG A 7 32.85 -17.73 48.67
N PHE A 8 32.76 -19.03 48.39
CA PHE A 8 32.95 -19.55 47.04
C PHE A 8 31.83 -18.99 46.15
N SER A 9 32.19 -18.09 45.25
CA SER A 9 31.34 -17.70 44.14
C SER A 9 31.20 -18.91 43.22
N ARG A 10 29.97 -19.39 43.02
CA ARG A 10 29.70 -20.45 42.04
C ARG A 10 29.80 -19.80 40.65
N GLY A 11 30.81 -20.19 39.88
CA GLY A 11 30.94 -19.78 38.48
C GLY A 11 29.94 -20.51 37.59
N PHE A 12 29.57 -19.89 36.47
CA PHE A 12 28.75 -20.51 35.42
C PHE A 12 29.45 -21.76 34.86
N THR A 13 28.69 -22.80 34.60
CA THR A 13 29.16 -24.00 33.91
C THR A 13 29.16 -23.78 32.39
N LEU A 14 30.05 -24.47 31.67
CA LEU A 14 30.06 -24.43 30.20
C LEU A 14 28.74 -24.91 29.59
N ILE A 15 28.07 -25.87 30.24
CA ILE A 15 26.78 -26.39 29.77
C ILE A 15 25.66 -25.36 29.92
N GLU A 16 25.67 -24.55 30.97
CA GLU A 16 24.69 -23.46 31.14
C GLU A 16 24.84 -22.40 30.05
N LEU A 17 26.08 -22.02 29.71
CA LEU A 17 26.31 -21.08 28.61
C LEU A 17 25.90 -21.68 27.25
N LEU A 18 26.16 -22.98 27.05
CA LEU A 18 25.80 -23.68 25.81
C LEU A 18 24.29 -23.73 25.59
N VAL A 19 23.51 -24.02 26.62
CA VAL A 19 22.04 -24.05 26.51
C VAL A 19 21.49 -22.66 26.19
N VAL A 20 22.05 -21.60 26.78
CA VAL A 20 21.59 -20.22 26.54
C VAL A 20 21.82 -19.80 25.08
N ILE A 21 23.00 -20.05 24.51
CA ILE A 21 23.27 -19.68 23.11
C ILE A 21 22.41 -20.48 22.13
N VAL A 22 22.07 -21.73 22.46
CA VAL A 22 21.14 -22.55 21.66
C VAL A 22 19.74 -21.93 21.67
N ILE A 23 19.23 -21.56 22.84
CA ILE A 23 17.91 -20.90 22.95
C ILE A 23 17.91 -19.55 22.22
N LEU A 24 18.97 -18.73 22.39
CA LEU A 24 19.10 -17.45 21.69
C LEU A 24 19.14 -17.63 20.16
N GLY A 25 19.82 -18.67 19.66
CA GLY A 25 19.85 -19.00 18.23
C GLY A 25 18.46 -19.33 17.69
N ILE A 26 17.69 -20.15 18.40
CA ILE A 26 16.30 -20.49 18.01
C ILE A 26 15.43 -19.23 18.00
N LEU A 27 15.46 -18.44 19.07
CA LEU A 27 14.65 -17.21 19.16
C LEU A 27 15.01 -16.18 18.09
N ALA A 28 16.29 -16.03 17.75
CA ALA A 28 16.74 -15.10 16.72
C ALA A 28 16.17 -15.44 15.34
N THR A 29 16.16 -16.73 14.96
CA THR A 29 15.63 -17.17 13.66
C THR A 29 14.13 -16.93 13.52
N VAL A 30 13.35 -17.25 14.56
CA VAL A 30 11.91 -17.01 14.60
C VAL A 30 11.60 -15.50 14.60
N GLY A 31 12.38 -14.70 15.31
CA GLY A 31 12.20 -13.25 15.36
C GLY A 31 12.31 -12.57 13.99
N LEU A 32 13.21 -13.04 13.12
CA LEU A 32 13.43 -12.43 11.81
C LEU A 32 12.22 -12.60 10.86
N THR A 33 11.59 -13.77 10.85
CA THR A 33 10.43 -14.05 9.97
C THR A 33 9.19 -13.28 10.39
N PHE A 34 8.99 -13.09 11.70
CA PHE A 34 7.91 -12.23 12.21
C PHE A 34 8.13 -10.76 11.83
N PHE A 35 9.37 -10.28 11.89
CA PHE A 35 9.70 -8.91 11.57
C PHE A 35 9.42 -8.55 10.10
N THR A 36 9.79 -9.43 9.15
CA THR A 36 9.53 -9.19 7.72
C THR A 36 8.03 -9.17 7.40
N SER A 37 7.25 -10.09 7.97
CA SER A 37 5.78 -10.10 7.83
C SER A 37 5.13 -8.85 8.43
N SER A 38 5.61 -8.38 9.59
CA SER A 38 5.10 -7.15 10.21
C SER A 38 5.38 -5.92 9.35
N GLN A 39 6.58 -5.81 8.77
CA GLN A 39 6.89 -4.72 7.84
C GLN A 39 6.01 -4.75 6.58
N MET A 40 5.80 -5.93 6.01
CA MET A 40 4.92 -6.13 4.85
C MET A 40 3.51 -5.60 5.13
N ARG A 41 2.90 -6.01 6.26
CA ARG A 41 1.58 -5.51 6.68
C ARG A 41 1.57 -4.00 6.94
N GLY A 42 2.67 -3.44 7.44
CA GLY A 42 2.85 -1.99 7.61
C GLY A 42 2.82 -1.24 6.28
N ARG A 43 3.54 -1.75 5.27
CA ARG A 43 3.54 -1.17 3.91
C ARG A 43 2.16 -1.29 3.25
N ASP A 44 1.48 -2.43 3.40
CA ASP A 44 0.12 -2.60 2.89
C ASP A 44 -0.88 -1.65 3.57
N GLY A 45 -0.75 -1.45 4.88
CA GLY A 45 -1.52 -0.44 5.61
C GLY A 45 -1.29 0.97 5.07
N LYS A 46 -0.04 1.30 4.75
CA LYS A 46 0.32 2.57 4.11
C LYS A 46 -0.31 2.72 2.73
N ARG A 47 -0.21 1.72 1.85
CA ARG A 47 -0.87 1.71 0.51
C ARG A 47 -2.38 1.95 0.60
N LYS A 48 -3.05 1.24 1.50
CA LYS A 48 -4.50 1.41 1.74
C LYS A 48 -4.83 2.82 2.22
N SER A 49 -4.02 3.38 3.11
CA SER A 49 -4.19 4.76 3.60
C SER A 49 -3.92 5.79 2.50
N ASP A 50 -2.94 5.54 1.64
CA ASP A 50 -2.58 6.43 0.53
C ASP A 50 -3.70 6.50 -0.51
N LEU A 51 -4.24 5.35 -0.95
CA LEU A 51 -5.39 5.36 -1.86
C LEU A 51 -6.60 6.08 -1.29
N LYS A 52 -6.87 5.95 0.01
CA LYS A 52 -7.97 6.67 0.67
C LYS A 52 -7.74 8.18 0.71
N GLN A 53 -6.50 8.63 0.93
CA GLN A 53 -6.17 10.05 0.89
C GLN A 53 -6.30 10.61 -0.54
N ILE A 54 -5.84 9.86 -1.54
CA ILE A 54 -5.97 10.25 -2.95
C ILE A 54 -7.45 10.32 -3.32
N ALA A 55 -8.25 9.32 -2.94
CA ALA A 55 -9.70 9.31 -3.14
C ALA A 55 -10.36 10.58 -2.56
N ALA A 56 -10.04 10.94 -1.31
CA ALA A 56 -10.57 12.17 -0.72
C ALA A 56 -10.19 13.43 -1.51
N ALA A 57 -8.96 13.52 -2.03
CA ALA A 57 -8.55 14.63 -2.88
C ALA A 57 -9.28 14.65 -4.24
N LEU A 58 -9.54 13.49 -4.83
CA LEU A 58 -10.32 13.36 -6.06
C LEU A 58 -11.77 13.80 -5.84
N GLU A 59 -12.37 13.45 -4.70
CA GLU A 59 -13.73 13.89 -4.33
C GLU A 59 -13.80 15.42 -4.17
N LEU A 60 -12.77 16.04 -3.57
CA LEU A 60 -12.68 17.50 -3.49
C LEU A 60 -12.59 18.14 -4.88
N TYR A 61 -11.77 17.58 -5.78
CA TYR A 61 -11.69 18.05 -7.17
C TYR A 61 -13.04 17.93 -7.88
N ASN A 62 -13.72 16.79 -7.73
CA ASN A 62 -15.05 16.58 -8.32
C ASN A 62 -16.08 17.56 -7.74
N SER A 63 -16.00 17.91 -6.47
CA SER A 63 -16.86 18.94 -5.87
C SER A 63 -16.72 20.31 -6.53
N ASP A 64 -15.54 20.66 -7.04
CA ASP A 64 -15.28 21.95 -7.68
C ASP A 64 -15.62 21.93 -9.18
N TYR A 65 -15.35 20.82 -9.86
CA TYR A 65 -15.44 20.72 -11.32
C TYR A 65 -16.62 19.89 -11.84
N GLY A 66 -17.34 19.18 -10.97
CA GLY A 66 -18.41 18.24 -11.34
C GLY A 66 -17.94 17.03 -12.15
N SER A 67 -16.62 16.80 -12.23
CA SER A 67 -16.03 15.61 -12.83
C SER A 67 -14.66 15.32 -12.20
N TYR A 68 -14.22 14.07 -12.28
CA TYR A 68 -12.88 13.67 -11.89
C TYR A 68 -11.83 14.07 -12.96
N PRO A 69 -10.57 14.32 -12.56
CA PRO A 69 -9.52 14.62 -13.53
C PRO A 69 -9.31 13.45 -14.48
N SER A 70 -9.06 13.71 -15.76
CA SER A 70 -8.76 12.62 -16.71
C SER A 70 -7.51 11.82 -16.30
N SER A 71 -7.35 10.62 -16.86
CA SER A 71 -6.19 9.76 -16.57
C SER A 71 -5.27 9.60 -17.79
N SER A 72 -4.01 9.25 -17.55
CA SER A 72 -3.05 8.92 -18.61
C SER A 72 -1.95 8.02 -18.09
N GLY A 73 -1.88 6.79 -18.60
CA GLY A 73 -0.89 5.80 -18.16
C GLY A 73 -0.95 5.51 -16.67
N GLY A 74 -2.15 5.44 -16.09
CA GLY A 74 -2.34 5.21 -14.66
C GLY A 74 -2.10 6.43 -13.78
N LEU A 75 -1.87 7.62 -14.35
CA LEU A 75 -1.60 8.86 -13.62
C LEU A 75 -2.79 9.80 -13.69
N ILE A 76 -2.98 10.58 -12.63
CA ILE A 76 -3.96 11.67 -12.56
C ILE A 76 -3.49 12.82 -13.45
N LYS A 77 -4.27 13.27 -14.43
CA LYS A 77 -3.99 14.50 -15.17
C LYS A 77 -4.58 15.70 -14.43
N GLY A 78 -3.80 16.23 -13.51
CA GLY A 78 -4.22 17.31 -12.64
C GLY A 78 -3.07 18.07 -11.99
N CYS A 79 -1.86 17.98 -12.55
CA CYS A 79 -0.65 18.56 -11.95
C CYS A 79 0.14 19.41 -12.95
N PRO A 80 0.93 20.42 -12.50
CA PRO A 80 0.65 21.34 -11.39
C PRO A 80 -0.35 22.45 -11.80
N THR A 81 -0.73 22.52 -13.08
CA THR A 81 -1.70 23.49 -13.61
C THR A 81 -2.95 22.80 -14.20
N GLY A 82 -3.29 21.62 -13.67
CA GLY A 82 -4.48 20.86 -14.08
C GLY A 82 -4.39 20.01 -15.36
N THR A 83 -3.28 20.02 -16.12
CA THR A 83 -3.23 19.34 -17.44
C THR A 83 -2.16 18.26 -17.58
N ALA A 84 -1.09 18.28 -16.79
CA ALA A 84 -0.02 17.29 -16.86
C ALA A 84 -0.27 16.11 -15.89
N PRO A 85 0.26 14.91 -16.21
CA PRO A 85 0.14 13.75 -15.35
C PRO A 85 0.98 13.91 -14.07
N CYS A 86 0.32 13.77 -12.92
CA CYS A 86 0.92 13.74 -11.61
C CYS A 86 1.87 12.55 -11.45
N GLN A 87 3.11 12.81 -11.07
CA GLN A 87 4.06 11.75 -10.72
C GLN A 87 3.83 11.32 -9.27
N TRP A 88 3.65 10.00 -9.07
CA TRP A 88 3.60 9.40 -7.75
C TRP A 88 4.90 9.72 -6.98
N GLY A 89 4.77 10.22 -5.76
CA GLY A 89 5.89 10.52 -4.86
C GLY A 89 6.48 11.93 -4.95
N GLY A 90 5.91 12.84 -5.73
CA GLY A 90 6.52 14.18 -5.84
C GLY A 90 5.69 15.31 -6.44
N SER A 91 4.58 15.03 -7.14
CA SER A 91 3.74 16.10 -7.70
C SER A 91 2.71 16.64 -6.71
N GLU A 92 2.39 17.92 -6.83
CA GLU A 92 1.25 18.58 -6.19
C GLU A 92 0.01 18.43 -7.08
N PHE A 93 -1.04 17.79 -6.56
CA PHE A 93 -2.34 17.72 -7.25
C PHE A 93 -3.09 19.04 -7.05
N THR A 94 -3.09 19.86 -8.11
CA THR A 94 -3.61 21.22 -8.08
C THR A 94 -4.00 21.70 -9.48
N ASP A 95 -5.08 22.49 -9.52
CA ASP A 95 -5.56 23.17 -10.72
C ASP A 95 -4.88 24.55 -10.96
N GLY A 96 -3.90 24.91 -10.12
CA GLY A 96 -3.23 26.21 -10.13
C GLY A 96 -3.91 27.30 -9.29
N LYS A 97 -5.08 27.02 -8.70
CA LYS A 97 -5.80 27.91 -7.77
C LYS A 97 -5.98 27.25 -6.39
N THR A 98 -6.40 25.99 -6.40
CA THR A 98 -6.67 25.15 -5.24
C THR A 98 -5.73 23.94 -5.28
N THR A 99 -5.09 23.68 -4.15
CA THR A 99 -4.28 22.46 -3.96
C THR A 99 -5.12 21.41 -3.26
N TYR A 100 -5.49 20.35 -3.98
CA TYR A 100 -6.27 19.23 -3.46
C TYR A 100 -5.41 18.26 -2.66
N MET A 101 -4.14 18.10 -3.06
CA MET A 101 -3.17 17.31 -2.32
C MET A 101 -1.77 17.84 -2.57
N LYS A 102 -1.04 18.15 -1.49
CA LYS A 102 0.32 18.72 -1.57
C LYS A 102 1.35 17.75 -2.14
N ILE A 103 1.27 16.47 -1.82
CA ILE A 103 2.18 15.47 -2.41
C ILE A 103 1.36 14.24 -2.69
N VAL A 104 1.25 13.89 -3.97
CA VAL A 104 0.68 12.61 -4.36
C VAL A 104 1.66 11.51 -3.92
N PRO A 105 1.27 10.55 -3.06
CA PRO A 105 2.20 9.59 -2.47
C PRO A 105 2.76 8.59 -3.50
N ALA A 106 3.93 8.03 -3.22
CA ALA A 106 4.48 6.89 -3.96
C ALA A 106 4.29 5.59 -3.19
N ASP A 107 4.30 4.48 -3.91
CA ASP A 107 4.31 3.15 -3.31
C ASP A 107 5.54 2.97 -2.40
N PRO A 108 5.38 2.44 -1.18
CA PRO A 108 6.46 2.33 -0.20
C PRO A 108 7.55 1.29 -0.55
N SER A 109 7.34 0.43 -1.55
CA SER A 109 8.33 -0.57 -1.97
C SER A 109 8.72 -0.45 -3.44
N GLY A 110 8.52 0.70 -4.07
CA GLY A 110 8.93 0.95 -5.46
C GLY A 110 7.98 0.38 -6.52
N GLY A 111 6.76 -0.02 -6.14
CA GLY A 111 5.67 -0.23 -7.10
C GLY A 111 5.11 1.10 -7.62
N SER A 112 3.96 1.03 -8.29
CA SER A 112 3.17 2.21 -8.68
C SER A 112 1.73 2.04 -8.25
N TYR A 113 1.07 3.15 -7.92
CA TYR A 113 -0.38 3.20 -7.92
C TYR A 113 -0.90 3.36 -9.35
N TRP A 114 -2.16 3.03 -9.55
CA TRP A 114 -2.82 3.18 -10.83
C TRP A 114 -4.14 3.93 -10.67
N TYR A 115 -4.36 4.94 -11.50
CA TYR A 115 -5.57 5.73 -11.53
C TYR A 115 -6.23 5.63 -12.91
N ARG A 116 -7.54 5.38 -12.91
CA ARG A 116 -8.38 5.49 -14.11
C ARG A 116 -9.73 6.12 -13.77
N THR A 117 -10.36 6.66 -14.81
CA THR A 117 -11.70 7.24 -14.75
C THR A 117 -12.68 6.35 -15.46
N VAL A 118 -13.92 6.31 -14.97
CA VAL A 118 -15.01 5.49 -15.51
C VAL A 118 -16.17 6.41 -15.88
N ALA A 119 -16.86 6.08 -16.97
CA ALA A 119 -18.11 6.75 -17.32
C ALA A 119 -19.24 6.21 -16.45
N VAL A 120 -20.04 7.10 -15.85
CA VAL A 120 -21.21 6.71 -15.04
C VAL A 120 -22.45 7.25 -15.73
N ASN A 121 -23.45 6.40 -15.96
CA ASN A 121 -24.67 6.74 -16.69
C ASN A 121 -24.40 7.39 -18.07
N GLY A 122 -23.36 6.93 -18.76
CA GLY A 122 -22.97 7.43 -20.09
C GLY A 122 -22.28 8.79 -20.09
N THR A 123 -21.92 9.34 -18.92
CA THR A 123 -21.15 10.58 -18.81
C THR A 123 -19.73 10.27 -18.36
N ASP A 124 -18.75 10.69 -19.16
CA ASP A 124 -17.33 10.47 -18.88
C ASP A 124 -16.88 11.17 -17.59
N PHE A 125 -15.82 10.61 -16.98
CA PHE A 125 -15.15 11.17 -15.81
C PHE A 125 -16.05 11.36 -14.57
N GLN A 126 -17.16 10.62 -14.49
CA GLN A 126 -18.08 10.65 -13.35
C GLN A 126 -17.77 9.59 -12.28
N GLY A 127 -16.79 8.72 -12.56
CA GLY A 127 -16.29 7.74 -11.61
C GLY A 127 -14.78 7.65 -11.66
N PHE A 128 -14.18 7.12 -10.59
CA PHE A 128 -12.77 6.74 -10.56
C PHE A 128 -12.53 5.37 -9.97
N GLN A 129 -11.42 4.76 -10.37
CA GLN A 129 -10.83 3.61 -9.71
C GLN A 129 -9.35 3.88 -9.46
N LEU A 130 -8.93 3.64 -8.22
CA LEU A 130 -7.54 3.68 -7.77
C LEU A 130 -7.11 2.27 -7.42
N TYR A 131 -5.91 1.87 -7.83
CA TYR A 131 -5.37 0.56 -7.55
C TYR A 131 -3.99 0.61 -6.90
N ALA A 132 -3.72 -0.43 -6.13
CA ALA A 132 -2.40 -0.73 -5.57
C ALA A 132 -2.17 -2.25 -5.59
N ARG A 133 -0.91 -2.63 -5.38
CA ARG A 133 -0.54 -4.03 -5.14
C ARG A 133 -0.13 -4.22 -3.68
N LEU A 134 -0.96 -4.93 -2.93
CA LEU A 134 -0.64 -5.43 -1.60
C LEU A 134 0.34 -6.60 -1.71
N GLU A 135 1.28 -6.64 -0.79
CA GLU A 135 2.30 -7.68 -0.70
C GLU A 135 1.78 -8.91 0.03
N ASN A 136 0.86 -8.76 0.99
CA ASN A 136 0.30 -9.87 1.73
C ASN A 136 -0.68 -10.69 0.87
N PRO A 137 -0.36 -11.95 0.52
CA PRO A 137 -1.22 -12.77 -0.33
C PRO A 137 -2.46 -13.32 0.40
N GLN A 138 -2.58 -13.09 1.72
CA GLN A 138 -3.70 -13.51 2.54
C GLN A 138 -4.53 -12.31 3.02
N ASP A 139 -4.41 -11.16 2.36
CA ASP A 139 -5.22 -9.99 2.71
C ASP A 139 -6.66 -10.18 2.22
N ILE A 140 -7.61 -10.11 3.14
CA ILE A 140 -9.04 -10.26 2.84
C ILE A 140 -9.61 -9.17 1.94
N ASN A 141 -8.92 -8.03 1.83
CA ASN A 141 -9.38 -6.90 1.01
C ASN A 141 -8.86 -6.99 -0.43
N CYS A 142 -8.17 -8.06 -0.81
CA CYS A 142 -7.79 -8.25 -2.20
C CYS A 142 -9.03 -8.33 -3.10
N LEU A 143 -8.87 -7.85 -4.33
CA LEU A 143 -9.89 -7.92 -5.35
C LEU A 143 -10.26 -9.38 -5.63
N PRO A 144 -11.53 -9.66 -5.97
CA PRO A 144 -11.93 -10.97 -6.39
C PRO A 144 -11.32 -11.32 -7.76
N ASP A 145 -11.18 -12.62 -8.02
CA ASP A 145 -10.92 -13.14 -9.36
C ASP A 145 -12.17 -13.07 -10.25
N LEU A 146 -12.05 -13.59 -11.47
CA LEU A 146 -13.13 -13.65 -12.46
C LEU A 146 -14.31 -14.53 -12.00
N GLU A 147 -14.12 -15.37 -10.98
CA GLU A 147 -15.14 -16.24 -10.38
C GLU A 147 -15.75 -15.63 -9.11
N GLY A 148 -15.35 -14.41 -8.74
CA GLY A 148 -15.86 -13.69 -7.58
C GLY A 148 -15.22 -14.14 -6.25
N GLN A 149 -14.18 -14.98 -6.27
CA GLN A 149 -13.48 -15.42 -5.06
C GLN A 149 -12.33 -14.46 -4.73
N PRO A 150 -12.08 -14.15 -3.45
CA PRO A 150 -11.00 -13.24 -3.06
C PRO A 150 -9.64 -13.82 -3.47
N SER A 151 -8.92 -13.12 -4.37
CA SER A 151 -7.66 -13.61 -4.94
C SER A 151 -6.63 -12.50 -5.08
N CYS A 152 -5.58 -12.53 -4.26
CA CYS A 152 -4.47 -11.59 -4.37
C CYS A 152 -3.51 -11.90 -5.55
N SER A 153 -3.64 -13.07 -6.18
CA SER A 153 -2.72 -13.56 -7.21
C SER A 153 -3.24 -13.39 -8.64
N GLN A 154 -4.55 -13.44 -8.85
CA GLN A 154 -5.18 -13.28 -10.18
C GLN A 154 -6.46 -12.45 -10.10
N PRO A 155 -6.34 -11.17 -9.72
CA PRO A 155 -7.50 -10.30 -9.59
C PRO A 155 -8.11 -9.98 -10.97
N ALA A 156 -9.43 -9.90 -11.02
CA ALA A 156 -10.14 -9.39 -12.19
C ALA A 156 -9.90 -7.88 -12.30
N LEU A 157 -9.08 -7.48 -13.29
CA LEU A 157 -8.73 -6.07 -13.54
C LEU A 157 -9.20 -5.63 -14.93
N PRO A 158 -9.55 -4.34 -15.08
CA PRO A 158 -9.74 -3.74 -16.39
C PRO A 158 -8.47 -3.82 -17.23
N THR A 159 -8.64 -3.89 -18.55
CA THR A 159 -7.54 -4.08 -19.49
C THR A 159 -6.50 -2.95 -19.38
N GLY A 160 -5.22 -3.32 -19.30
CA GLY A 160 -4.11 -2.35 -19.20
C GLY A 160 -3.88 -1.76 -17.82
N THR A 161 -4.62 -2.19 -16.79
CA THR A 161 -4.36 -1.81 -15.39
C THR A 161 -3.10 -2.51 -14.87
N ASP A 162 -2.10 -1.73 -14.47
CA ASP A 162 -0.83 -2.24 -13.96
C ASP A 162 -0.36 -1.47 -12.72
N CYS A 163 0.26 -2.16 -11.76
CA CYS A 163 0.86 -1.53 -10.58
C CYS A 163 2.39 -1.49 -10.68
N GLY A 164 2.89 -1.48 -11.93
CA GLY A 164 4.30 -1.37 -12.29
C GLY A 164 5.07 -2.67 -12.07
N SER A 165 6.38 -2.55 -11.85
CA SER A 165 7.30 -3.68 -11.69
C SER A 165 7.00 -4.60 -10.50
N ALA A 166 6.14 -4.17 -9.58
CA ALA A 166 5.68 -5.01 -8.47
C ALA A 166 4.75 -6.14 -8.95
N GLY A 167 4.13 -6.01 -10.14
CA GLY A 167 3.16 -6.94 -10.73
C GLY A 167 1.75 -6.35 -10.77
N SER A 168 0.78 -7.17 -11.20
CA SER A 168 -0.63 -6.77 -11.32
C SER A 168 -1.19 -6.22 -10.01
N CYS A 169 -1.98 -5.14 -10.11
CA CYS A 169 -2.71 -4.59 -8.98
C CYS A 169 -3.64 -5.64 -8.35
N ASN A 170 -3.86 -5.59 -7.04
CA ASN A 170 -4.75 -6.56 -6.37
C ASN A 170 -5.63 -5.93 -5.28
N PHE A 171 -5.63 -4.61 -5.16
CA PHE A 171 -6.48 -3.86 -4.24
C PHE A 171 -6.95 -2.59 -4.95
N ALA A 172 -8.21 -2.19 -4.70
CA ALA A 172 -8.74 -0.96 -5.25
C ALA A 172 -9.55 -0.13 -4.25
N VAL A 173 -9.63 1.16 -4.53
CA VAL A 173 -10.57 2.11 -3.93
C VAL A 173 -11.28 2.82 -5.09
N THR A 174 -12.60 2.84 -5.09
CA THR A 174 -13.41 3.41 -6.18
C THR A 174 -14.32 4.51 -5.65
N SER A 175 -14.80 5.35 -6.56
CA SER A 175 -15.91 6.26 -6.27
C SER A 175 -17.20 5.48 -5.99
N ALA A 176 -18.19 6.14 -5.39
CA ALA A 176 -19.51 5.54 -5.21
C ALA A 176 -20.09 5.03 -6.55
N ASN A 177 -20.76 3.87 -6.48
CA ASN A 177 -21.43 3.22 -7.62
C ASN A 177 -20.51 2.77 -8.77
N VAL A 178 -19.21 2.63 -8.51
CA VAL A 178 -18.23 2.06 -9.47
C VAL A 178 -17.61 0.81 -8.87
N SER A 179 -17.63 -0.30 -9.61
CA SER A 179 -16.94 -1.53 -9.27
C SER A 179 -15.47 -1.47 -9.72
N PRO A 180 -14.51 -2.09 -9.02
CA PRO A 180 -13.12 -2.18 -9.46
C PRO A 180 -12.90 -2.89 -10.80
N SER A 181 -13.88 -3.64 -11.30
CA SER A 181 -13.83 -4.40 -12.55
C SER A 181 -14.48 -3.69 -13.74
N ASP A 182 -15.11 -2.53 -13.52
CA ASP A 182 -15.80 -1.79 -14.59
C ASP A 182 -14.79 -1.20 -15.58
N GLU A 183 -15.11 -1.25 -16.87
CA GLU A 183 -14.34 -0.64 -17.97
C GLU A 183 -14.76 0.81 -18.20
#